data_AF-A0A523T7K2-F1
#
_entry.id   AF-A0A523T7K2-F1
#
_cell.length_a   1.000
_cell.length_b   1.000
_cell.length_c   1.000
_cell.angle_alpha   90.00
_cell.angle_beta   90.00
_cell.angle_gamma   90.00
#
_symmetry.space_group_name_H-M   'P 1'
#
loop_
_entity.id
_entity.type
_entity.pdbx_description
1 polymer ?
#
loop_
_entity_poly.entity_id
_entity_poly.type
_entity_poly.pdbx_seq_one_letter_code
_entity_poly.pdbx_strand_id
1 'polypeptide(L)'
;MKVLHLSSNTLPDRRVERSAQTAKREGYGTCFAGPLIEDTCLPTDLFDKFYELPFNRFANVKIPPYWRALKRKLSEILGEYRPDLVHAHNVIAAKLISEFSFHFVYYDHQYWSKS
;
A
#
# COMPACT_ATOMS: atom_id res chain seq x y z
N MET A 1 12.49 -2.72 -11.75
CA MET A 1 11.78 -1.69 -10.95
C MET A 1 11.19 -2.36 -9.72
N LYS A 2 11.16 -1.68 -8.57
CA LYS A 2 10.53 -2.13 -7.32
C LYS A 2 9.27 -1.32 -7.05
N VAL A 3 8.14 -2.00 -6.89
CA VAL A 3 6.84 -1.40 -6.68
C VAL A 3 6.33 -1.73 -5.29
N LEU A 4 6.04 -0.70 -4.50
CA LEU A 4 5.38 -0.85 -3.19
C LEU A 4 3.87 -0.65 -3.37
N HIS A 5 3.09 -1.71 -3.19
CA HIS A 5 1.64 -1.65 -3.09
C HIS A 5 1.24 -1.27 -1.66
N LEU A 6 0.68 -0.07 -1.51
CA LEU A 6 0.29 0.50 -0.22
C LEU A 6 -1.24 0.53 -0.10
N SER A 7 -1.78 -0.08 0.95
CA SER A 7 -3.23 -0.11 1.20
C SER A 7 -3.54 0.02 2.67
N SER A 8 -4.59 0.78 2.99
CA SER A 8 -5.18 0.78 4.34
C SER A 8 -6.15 -0.39 4.59
N ASN A 9 -6.40 -1.23 3.58
CA ASN A 9 -7.23 -2.43 3.69
C ASN A 9 -6.33 -3.67 3.80
N THR A 10 -6.86 -4.72 4.41
CA THR A 10 -6.18 -6.01 4.55
C THR A 10 -6.11 -6.76 3.21
N LEU A 11 -5.19 -7.73 3.11
CA LEU A 11 -5.29 -8.79 2.11
C LEU A 11 -6.16 -9.93 2.67
N PRO A 12 -6.91 -10.66 1.83
CA PRO A 12 -6.85 -10.64 0.36
C PRO A 12 -7.60 -9.48 -0.29
N ASP A 13 -7.03 -8.91 -1.36
CA ASP A 13 -7.68 -7.91 -2.21
C ASP A 13 -7.33 -8.18 -3.67
N ARG A 14 -8.32 -8.71 -4.41
CA ARG A 14 -8.16 -9.10 -5.83
C ARG A 14 -7.66 -7.97 -6.72
N ARG A 15 -7.91 -6.70 -6.37
CA ARG A 15 -7.48 -5.55 -7.17
C ARG A 15 -6.01 -5.29 -6.96
N VAL A 16 -5.59 -5.22 -5.69
CA VAL A 16 -4.18 -5.10 -5.30
C VAL A 16 -3.36 -6.25 -5.88
N GLU A 17 -3.87 -7.48 -5.73
CA GLU A 17 -3.22 -8.69 -6.20
C GLU A 17 -3.11 -8.77 -7.72
N ARG A 18 -4.11 -8.33 -8.49
CA ARG A 18 -4.02 -8.24 -9.96
C ARG A 18 -3.00 -7.19 -10.41
N SER A 19 -2.93 -6.05 -9.73
CA SER A 19 -1.90 -5.05 -10.01
C SER A 19 -0.50 -5.61 -9.73
N ALA A 20 -0.32 -6.33 -8.63
CA ALA A 20 0.94 -6.98 -8.28
C ALA A 20 1.31 -8.08 -9.28
N GLN A 21 0.35 -8.92 -9.68
CA GLN A 21 0.54 -9.95 -10.70
C GLN A 21 1.01 -9.35 -12.03
N THR A 22 0.43 -8.21 -12.43
CA THR A 22 0.82 -7.50 -13.65
C THR A 22 2.25 -7.00 -13.53
N ALA A 23 2.60 -6.34 -12.41
CA ALA A 23 3.96 -5.86 -12.17
C ALA A 23 4.99 -7.01 -12.17
N LYS A 24 4.67 -8.15 -11.55
CA LYS A 24 5.53 -9.33 -11.51
C LYS A 24 5.74 -9.94 -12.91
N ARG A 25 4.69 -9.99 -13.75
CA ARG A 25 4.79 -10.44 -15.16
C ARG A 25 5.72 -9.57 -16.00
N GLU A 26 5.76 -8.27 -15.72
CA GLU A 26 6.70 -7.32 -16.35
C GLU A 26 8.12 -7.38 -15.76
N GLY A 27 8.39 -8.33 -14.84
CA GLY A 27 9.70 -8.52 -14.20
C GLY A 27 10.00 -7.51 -13.10
N TYR A 28 8.98 -6.86 -12.53
CA TYR A 28 9.17 -5.93 -11.41
C TYR A 28 9.14 -6.65 -10.06
N GLY A 29 9.99 -6.18 -9.15
CA GLY A 29 9.90 -6.54 -7.74
C GLY A 29 8.66 -5.91 -7.14
N THR A 30 7.95 -6.66 -6.31
CA THR A 30 6.63 -6.28 -5.78
C THR A 30 6.63 -6.50 -4.27
N CYS A 31 6.08 -5.53 -3.55
CA CYS A 31 5.96 -5.61 -2.11
C CYS A 31 4.61 -5.05 -1.67
N PHE A 32 4.02 -5.63 -0.63
CA PHE A 32 2.80 -5.11 -0.03
C PHE A 32 3.05 -4.49 1.35
N ALA A 33 2.41 -3.36 1.62
CA ALA A 33 2.36 -2.75 2.95
C ALA A 33 0.92 -2.39 3.35
N GLY A 34 0.44 -2.94 4.47
CA GLY A 34 -0.94 -2.79 4.95
C GLY A 34 -1.19 -3.40 6.34
N PRO A 35 -2.43 -3.35 6.87
CA PRO A 35 -2.74 -3.68 8.28
C PRO A 35 -2.71 -5.16 8.66
N LEU A 36 -3.20 -6.06 7.81
CA LEU A 36 -3.20 -7.49 8.07
C LEU A 36 -3.08 -8.23 6.74
N ILE A 37 -2.34 -9.33 6.75
CA ILE A 37 -2.18 -10.23 5.62
C ILE A 37 -2.69 -11.59 6.09
N GLU A 38 -3.93 -11.91 5.73
CA GLU A 38 -4.54 -13.19 6.09
C GLU A 38 -4.15 -14.27 5.09
N ASP A 39 -4.30 -13.98 3.80
CA ASP A 39 -3.91 -14.83 2.66
C ASP A 39 -3.94 -13.99 1.36
N THR A 40 -3.60 -14.59 0.22
CA THR A 40 -3.80 -14.04 -1.13
C THR A 40 -4.90 -14.79 -1.88
N CYS A 41 -5.79 -14.08 -2.59
CA CYS A 41 -6.80 -14.68 -3.47
C CYS A 41 -6.21 -15.39 -4.71
N LEU A 42 -5.06 -14.93 -5.22
CA LEU A 42 -4.38 -15.47 -6.39
C LEU A 42 -3.23 -16.42 -5.99
N PRO A 43 -2.86 -17.38 -6.86
CA PRO A 43 -1.79 -18.33 -6.57
C PRO A 43 -0.44 -17.66 -6.29
N THR A 44 0.35 -18.33 -5.45
CA THR A 44 1.43 -17.81 -4.62
C THR A 44 2.73 -17.51 -5.39
N ASP A 45 2.97 -16.21 -5.66
CA ASP A 45 4.27 -15.47 -5.64
C ASP A 45 4.05 -14.03 -6.12
N LEU A 46 3.05 -13.35 -5.55
CA LEU A 46 2.64 -12.00 -5.98
C LEU A 46 3.49 -10.89 -5.39
N PHE A 47 4.10 -11.15 -4.24
CA PHE A 47 4.87 -10.16 -3.49
C PHE A 47 6.14 -10.82 -2.96
N ASP A 48 7.27 -10.18 -3.21
CA ASP A 48 8.58 -10.59 -2.70
C ASP A 48 8.66 -10.40 -1.18
N LYS A 49 7.91 -9.42 -0.66
CA LYS A 49 7.91 -9.06 0.75
C LYS A 49 6.61 -8.43 1.19
N PHE A 50 6.34 -8.59 2.48
CA PHE A 50 5.21 -8.02 3.17
C PHE A 50 5.67 -7.14 4.34
N TYR A 51 5.00 -6.01 4.53
CA TYR A 51 5.18 -5.15 5.68
C TYR A 51 3.85 -4.85 6.36
N GLU A 52 3.83 -5.00 7.67
CA GLU A 52 2.67 -4.61 8.47
C GLU A 52 2.70 -3.10 8.75
N LEU A 53 1.58 -2.43 8.51
CA LEU A 53 1.35 -1.02 8.80
C LEU A 53 0.13 -0.86 9.71
N PRO A 54 0.25 -0.18 10.85
CA PRO A 54 -0.81 -0.11 11.87
C PRO A 54 -1.93 0.88 11.49
N PHE A 55 -2.56 0.69 10.33
CA PHE A 55 -3.78 1.41 9.97
C PHE A 55 -4.86 1.09 10.99
N ASN A 56 -5.45 2.14 11.56
CA ASN A 56 -6.55 2.05 12.51
C ASN A 56 -7.45 3.25 12.33
N ARG A 57 -8.67 3.20 12.89
CA ARG A 57 -9.66 4.28 12.73
C ARG A 57 -9.12 5.67 13.07
N PHE A 58 -8.25 5.79 14.08
CA PHE A 58 -7.70 7.07 14.52
C PHE A 58 -6.57 7.55 13.59
N ALA A 59 -5.71 6.63 13.13
CA ALA A 59 -4.69 6.93 12.11
C ALA A 59 -5.35 7.36 10.78
N ASN A 60 -6.41 6.66 10.36
CA ASN A 60 -7.10 6.91 9.10
C ASN A 60 -7.72 8.31 9.02
N VAL A 61 -8.07 8.91 10.18
CA VAL A 61 -8.55 10.30 10.30
C VAL A 61 -7.48 11.27 10.82
N LYS A 62 -6.21 10.88 10.73
CA LYS A 62 -5.02 11.70 11.01
C LYS A 62 -4.87 12.20 12.47
N ILE A 63 -5.38 11.46 13.45
CA ILE A 63 -5.25 11.84 14.86
C ILE A 63 -3.76 11.78 15.30
N PRO A 64 -3.21 12.84 15.95
CA PRO A 64 -1.77 13.09 16.01
C PRO A 64 -0.84 11.96 16.50
N PRO A 65 -1.08 11.21 17.59
CA PRO A 65 -0.18 10.11 17.95
C PRO A 65 -0.23 8.96 16.92
N TYR A 66 -1.44 8.60 16.46
CA TYR A 66 -1.65 7.48 15.54
C TYR A 66 -1.10 7.77 14.14
N TRP A 67 -1.34 8.98 13.61
CA TRP A 67 -0.81 9.40 12.30
C TRP A 67 0.71 9.46 12.30
N ARG A 68 1.33 10.01 13.35
CA ARG A 68 2.79 10.09 13.46
C ARG A 68 3.42 8.69 13.53
N ALA A 69 2.81 7.76 14.27
CA ALA A 69 3.27 6.38 14.34
C ALA A 69 3.19 5.69 12.97
N LEU A 70 2.08 5.86 12.26
CA LEU A 70 1.88 5.32 10.91
C LEU A 70 2.93 5.86 9.93
N LYS A 71 3.20 7.18 9.95
CA LYS A 71 4.24 7.81 9.12
C LYS A 71 5.63 7.29 9.43
N ARG A 72 5.98 7.16 10.71
CA ARG A 72 7.29 6.62 11.10
C ARG A 72 7.48 5.20 10.55
N LYS A 73 6.47 4.34 10.68
CA LYS A 73 6.51 2.99 10.12
C LYS A 73 6.62 2.96 8.60
N LEU A 74 5.88 3.80 7.88
CA LEU A 74 6.06 3.90 6.44
C LEU A 74 7.47 4.39 6.07
N SER A 75 8.03 5.34 6.81
CA SER A 75 9.40 5.82 6.59
C SER A 75 10.45 4.71 6.74
N GLU A 76 10.29 3.84 7.74
CA GLU A 76 11.16 2.66 7.93
C GLU A 76 11.09 1.74 6.70
N ILE A 77 9.87 1.41 6.25
CA ILE A 77 9.63 0.56 5.07
C ILE A 77 10.21 1.17 3.79
N LEU A 78 10.02 2.47 3.58
CA LEU A 78 10.56 3.17 2.40
C LEU A 78 12.10 3.17 2.40
N GLY A 79 12.73 3.34 3.56
CA GLY A 79 14.18 3.29 3.70
C GLY A 79 14.76 1.89 3.49
N GLU A 80 14.03 0.86 3.92
CA GLU A 80 14.42 -0.55 3.82
C GLU A 80 14.21 -1.11 2.40
N TYR A 81 12.98 -1.03 1.88
CA TYR A 81 12.63 -1.61 0.59
C TYR A 81 13.13 -0.76 -0.58
N ARG A 82 13.21 0.57 -0.41
CA ARG A 82 13.58 1.56 -1.44
C ARG A 82 12.81 1.35 -2.75
N PRO A 83 11.48 1.49 -2.76
CA PRO A 83 10.70 1.36 -3.98
C PRO A 83 11.03 2.47 -4.97
N ASP A 84 10.97 2.15 -6.27
CA ASP A 84 11.05 3.15 -7.35
C ASP A 84 9.70 3.85 -7.54
N LEU A 85 8.60 3.13 -7.25
CA LEU A 85 7.23 3.61 -7.36
C LEU A 85 6.37 3.07 -6.21
N VAL A 86 5.50 3.92 -5.67
CA VAL A 86 4.44 3.48 -4.73
C VAL A 86 3.10 3.46 -5.44
N HIS A 87 2.40 2.33 -5.41
CA HIS A 87 1.03 2.20 -5.88
C HIS A 87 0.09 2.25 -4.68
N ALA A 88 -0.60 3.39 -4.50
CA ALA A 88 -1.53 3.61 -3.41
C ALA A 88 -2.97 3.24 -3.82
N HIS A 89 -3.54 2.23 -3.16
CA HIS A 89 -4.81 1.58 -3.57
C HIS A 89 -6.08 2.17 -2.96
N ASN A 90 -5.95 3.17 -2.08
CA ASN A 90 -7.09 3.89 -1.51
C ASN A 90 -6.66 5.27 -1.02
N VAL A 91 -7.65 6.12 -0.73
CA VAL A 91 -7.42 7.53 -0.38
C VAL A 91 -6.55 7.71 0.86
N ILE A 92 -6.64 6.81 1.84
CA ILE A 92 -5.88 6.89 3.08
C ILE A 92 -4.40 6.57 2.81
N ALA A 93 -4.11 5.50 2.06
CA ALA A 93 -2.78 5.14 1.61
C ALA A 93 -2.16 6.26 0.74
N ALA A 94 -2.93 6.82 -0.18
CA ALA A 94 -2.49 7.93 -1.04
C ALA A 94 -2.16 9.16 -0.22
N LYS A 95 -3.01 9.49 0.76
CA LYS A 95 -2.75 10.61 1.66
C LYS A 95 -1.48 10.38 2.48
N LEU A 96 -1.27 9.16 2.97
CA LEU A 96 -0.08 8.82 3.74
C LEU A 96 1.20 9.01 2.91
N ILE A 97 1.28 8.44 1.71
CA ILE A 97 2.48 8.55 0.87
C ILE A 97 2.69 9.98 0.33
N SER A 98 1.62 10.76 0.12
CA SER A 98 1.72 12.16 -0.33
C SER A 98 2.49 13.08 0.63
N GLU A 99 2.69 12.67 1.89
CA GLU A 99 3.50 13.41 2.86
C GLU A 99 5.01 13.08 2.78
N PHE A 100 5.42 12.26 1.80
CA PHE A 100 6.81 11.88 1.55
C PHE A 100 7.23 12.30 0.13
N SER A 101 8.54 12.51 -0.05
CA SER A 101 9.14 12.84 -1.35
C SER A 101 9.35 11.59 -2.23
N PHE A 102 8.29 10.82 -2.48
CA PHE A 102 8.31 9.62 -3.34
C PHE A 102 7.32 9.76 -4.50
N HIS A 103 7.69 9.22 -5.66
CA HIS A 103 6.73 9.06 -6.76
C HIS A 103 5.70 8.01 -6.40
N PHE A 104 4.41 8.37 -6.54
CA PHE A 104 3.32 7.44 -6.31
C PHE A 104 2.22 7.61 -7.35
N VAL A 105 1.56 6.50 -7.66
CA VAL A 105 0.30 6.48 -8.41
C VAL A 105 -0.82 6.20 -7.43
N TYR A 106 -1.86 7.02 -7.52
CA TYR A 106 -3.10 6.82 -6.81
C TYR A 106 -4.09 6.08 -7.70
N TYR A 107 -4.61 4.96 -7.20
CA TYR A 107 -5.65 4.21 -7.88
C TYR A 107 -6.72 3.81 -6.87
N ASP A 108 -7.75 4.64 -6.78
CA ASP A 108 -8.89 4.39 -5.92
C ASP A 108 -10.11 4.09 -6.76
N HIS A 109 -10.67 2.93 -6.49
CA HIS A 109 -11.80 2.39 -7.21
C HIS A 109 -13.13 2.77 -6.57
N GLN A 110 -13.17 3.87 -5.82
CA GLN A 110 -14.41 4.36 -5.25
C GLN A 110 -15.36 4.79 -6.38
N TYR A 111 -16.54 4.18 -6.39
CA TYR A 111 -17.64 4.61 -7.22
C TYR A 111 -18.23 5.86 -6.60
N TRP A 112 -18.03 7.01 -7.25
CA TRP A 112 -18.64 8.27 -6.82
C TRP A 112 -19.94 8.46 -7.61
N SER A 113 -21.09 8.19 -7.00
CA SER A 113 -22.37 8.63 -7.57
C SER A 113 -22.46 10.14 -7.42
N LYS A 114 -22.68 10.87 -8.52
CA LYS A 114 -23.15 12.25 -8.45
C LYS A 114 -24.52 12.21 -7.77
N SER A 115 -24.61 12.73 -6.56
CA SER A 115 -25.89 13.18 -5.98
C SER A 115 -26.42 14.35 -6.78
#